data_AF-A0A7C1AYZ9-F1
#
_entry.id   AF-A0A7C1AYZ9-F1
#
_cell.length_a   1.000
_cell.length_b   1.000
_cell.length_c   1.000
_cell.angle_alpha   90.00
_cell.angle_beta   90.00
_cell.angle_gamma   90.00
#
_symmetry.space_group_name_H-M   'P 1'
#
loop_
_entity.id
_entity.type
_entity.pdbx_description
1 polymer ?
#
loop_
_entity_poly.entity_id
_entity_poly.type
_entity_poly.pdbx_seq_one_letter_code
_entity_poly.pdbx_strand_id
1 'polypeptide(L)'
;MDWKVFVSTFLAIFLAELGDKTQLATFSFAVGSKSRWTVFIAASLALTATSGLGVFSADLVQNWVSPYYLKLFSGALFVTIGICMLVATLKSAS
;
A
#
# COMPACT_ATOMS: atom_id res chain seq x y z
N MET A 1 3.65 9.42 22.18
CA MET A 1 3.23 9.19 20.78
C MET A 1 3.02 10.55 20.13
N ASP A 2 3.71 10.83 19.03
CA ASP A 2 3.49 12.05 18.26
C ASP A 2 2.17 11.95 17.48
N TRP A 3 1.10 12.51 18.03
CA TRP A 3 -0.24 12.44 17.43
C TRP A 3 -0.30 13.00 16.02
N LYS A 4 0.52 14.03 15.75
CA LYS A 4 0.64 14.66 14.44
C LYS A 4 1.25 13.70 13.40
N VAL A 5 2.27 12.93 13.77
CA VAL A 5 2.86 11.90 12.90
C VAL A 5 1.88 10.75 12.69
N PHE A 6 1.19 10.32 13.74
CA PHE A 6 0.17 9.27 13.63
C PHE A 6 -0.94 9.62 12.63
N VAL A 7 -1.58 10.78 12.80
CA VAL A 7 -2.72 11.18 11.94
C VAL A 7 -2.28 11.41 10.50
N SER A 8 -1.12 12.05 10.29
CA SER A 8 -0.62 12.30 8.93
C SER A 8 -0.24 11.01 8.20
N THR A 9 0.48 10.11 8.86
CA THR A 9 0.82 8.79 8.29
C THR A 9 -0.42 7.94 8.05
N PHE A 10 -1.37 7.91 9.00
CA PHE A 10 -2.63 7.19 8.83
C PHE A 10 -3.40 7.71 7.62
N LEU A 11 -3.65 9.01 7.51
CA LEU A 11 -4.39 9.59 6.39
C LEU A 11 -3.68 9.36 5.06
N ALA A 12 -2.35 9.52 5.02
CA ALA A 12 -1.58 9.30 3.79
C ALA A 12 -1.71 7.86 3.29
N ILE A 13 -1.51 6.87 4.16
CA ILE A 13 -1.60 5.46 3.79
C ILE A 13 -3.06 5.09 3.50
N PHE A 14 -4.01 5.50 4.35
CA PHE A 14 -5.42 5.20 4.17
C PHE A 14 -5.95 5.70 2.82
N LEU A 15 -5.62 6.94 2.44
CA LEU A 15 -6.00 7.50 1.14
C LEU A 15 -5.27 6.83 -0.03
N ALA A 16 -4.00 6.47 0.14
CA ALA A 16 -3.22 5.79 -0.90
C ALA A 16 -3.73 4.36 -1.19
N GLU A 17 -4.20 3.66 -0.15
CA GLU A 17 -4.74 2.29 -0.27
C GLU A 17 -6.23 2.28 -0.66
N LEU A 18 -6.92 3.42 -0.61
CA LEU A 18 -8.35 3.52 -0.90
C LEU A 18 -8.63 3.31 -2.39
N GLY A 19 -9.32 2.23 -2.73
CA GLY A 19 -9.61 1.85 -4.11
C GLY A 19 -8.49 1.06 -4.81
N ASP A 20 -7.49 0.58 -4.07
CA ASP A 20 -6.46 -0.29 -4.64
C ASP A 20 -7.03 -1.66 -5.07
N LYS A 21 -6.31 -2.34 -5.98
CA LYS A 21 -6.58 -3.71 -6.42
C LYS A 21 -6.75 -4.69 -5.27
N THR A 22 -6.04 -4.49 -4.15
CA THR A 22 -6.22 -5.30 -2.94
C THR A 22 -7.64 -5.20 -2.36
N GLN A 23 -8.26 -4.02 -2.42
CA GLN A 23 -9.65 -3.82 -1.97
C GLN A 23 -10.65 -4.47 -2.92
N LEU A 24 -10.44 -4.38 -4.24
CA LEU A 24 -11.26 -5.09 -5.23
C LEU A 24 -11.14 -6.61 -5.08
N ALA A 25 -9.94 -7.14 -4.84
CA ALA A 25 -9.73 -8.56 -4.56
C ALA A 25 -10.44 -9.00 -3.27
N THR A 26 -10.31 -8.20 -2.20
CA THR A 26 -10.99 -8.43 -0.92
C THR A 26 -12.52 -8.42 -1.10
N PHE A 27 -13.04 -7.48 -1.90
CA PHE A 27 -14.45 -7.41 -2.26
C PHE A 27 -14.89 -8.67 -3.02
N SER A 28 -14.15 -9.12 -4.04
CA SER A 28 -14.44 -10.35 -4.76
C SER A 28 -14.45 -11.58 -3.85
N PHE A 29 -13.50 -11.69 -2.92
CA PHE A 29 -13.49 -12.76 -1.92
C PHE A 29 -14.67 -12.68 -0.95
N ALA A 30 -15.11 -11.48 -0.59
CA ALA A 30 -16.25 -11.27 0.30
C ALA A 30 -17.59 -11.60 -0.37
N VAL A 31 -17.75 -11.32 -1.68
CA VAL A 31 -18.98 -11.59 -2.45
C VAL A 31 -19.27 -13.08 -2.56
N GLY A 32 -18.24 -13.95 -2.60
CA GLY A 32 -18.40 -15.40 -2.70
C GLY A 32 -18.32 -16.17 -1.37
N SER A 33 -17.94 -15.53 -0.26
CA SER A 33 -17.67 -16.21 1.01
C SER A 33 -18.87 -16.17 1.96
N LYS A 34 -19.16 -17.32 2.61
CA LYS A 34 -20.16 -17.40 3.68
C LYS A 34 -19.73 -16.66 4.96
N SER A 35 -18.43 -16.34 5.11
CA SER A 35 -17.87 -15.67 6.30
C SER A 35 -17.14 -14.38 5.92
N ARG A 36 -17.89 -13.28 5.88
CA ARG A 36 -17.37 -11.92 5.63
C ARG A 36 -16.31 -11.51 6.65
N TRP A 37 -16.48 -11.94 7.90
CA TRP A 37 -15.55 -11.67 8.99
C TRP A 37 -14.19 -12.34 8.78
N THR A 38 -14.17 -13.56 8.24
CA THR A 38 -12.91 -14.25 7.93
C THR A 38 -12.12 -13.51 6.86
N VAL A 39 -12.79 -13.04 5.80
CA VAL A 39 -12.15 -12.26 4.72
C VAL A 39 -11.61 -10.94 5.27
N PHE A 40 -12.40 -10.24 6.09
CA PHE A 40 -11.97 -8.99 6.72
C PHE A 40 -10.74 -9.16 7.62
N ILE A 41 -10.74 -10.18 8.50
CA ILE A 41 -9.62 -10.44 9.42
C ILE A 41 -8.37 -10.83 8.63
N ALA A 42 -8.50 -11.70 7.63
CA ALA A 42 -7.38 -12.14 6.80
C ALA A 42 -6.75 -10.95 6.04
N ALA A 43 -7.57 -10.12 5.38
CA ALA A 43 -7.09 -8.93 4.68
C ALA A 43 -6.44 -7.91 5.62
N SER A 44 -7.06 -7.67 6.79
CA SER A 44 -6.52 -6.76 7.81
C SER A 44 -5.17 -7.24 8.36
N LEU A 45 -5.04 -8.54 8.64
CA LEU A 45 -3.78 -9.14 9.09
C LEU A 45 -2.71 -9.06 8.01
N ALA A 46 -3.05 -9.33 6.74
CA ALA A 46 -2.11 -9.20 5.63
C ALA A 46 -1.59 -7.76 5.48
N LEU A 47 -2.48 -6.76 5.55
CA LEU A 47 -2.09 -5.35 5.48
C LEU A 47 -1.25 -4.92 6.67
N THR A 48 -1.61 -5.37 7.88
CA THR A 48 -0.87 -5.08 9.11
C THR A 48 0.53 -5.71 9.06
N ALA A 49 0.63 -6.98 8.66
CA ALA A 49 1.90 -7.69 8.54
C ALA A 49 2.82 -7.03 7.50
N THR A 50 2.28 -6.69 6.33
CA THR A 50 3.05 -6.04 5.26
C THR A 50 3.53 -4.65 5.68
N SER A 51 2.66 -3.87 6.35
CA SER A 51 3.03 -2.56 6.90
C SER A 51 4.11 -2.69 7.98
N GLY A 52 3.97 -3.67 8.88
CA GLY A 52 4.97 -3.97 9.91
C GLY A 52 6.33 -4.36 9.33
N LEU A 53 6.35 -5.19 8.29
CA LEU A 53 7.57 -5.50 7.54
C LEU A 53 8.19 -4.26 6.91
N GLY A 54 7.39 -3.36 6.34
CA GLY A 54 7.87 -2.10 5.77
C GLY A 54 8.54 -1.20 6.81
N VAL A 55 7.92 -1.02 7.98
CA VAL A 55 8.48 -0.23 9.10
C VAL A 55 9.75 -0.87 9.64
N PHE A 56 9.75 -2.19 9.89
CA PHE A 56 10.93 -2.90 10.39
C PHE A 56 12.10 -2.86 9.40
N SER A 57 11.80 -2.99 8.11
CA SER A 57 12.81 -2.89 7.05
C SER A 57 13.33 -1.47 6.88
N ALA A 58 12.55 -0.44 7.23
CA ALA A 58 12.98 0.95 7.12
C ALA A 58 14.18 1.25 8.02
N ASP A 59 14.22 0.71 9.24
CA ASP A 59 15.35 0.87 10.17
C ASP A 59 16.63 0.19 9.64
N LEU A 60 16.49 -0.98 9.01
CA LEU A 60 17.62 -1.68 8.39
C LEU A 60 18.19 -0.88 7.22
N VAL A 61 17.34 -0.25 6.42
CA VAL A 61 17.76 0.46 5.20
C VAL A 61 18.30 1.87 5.51
N GLN A 62 17.78 2.56 6.53
CA GLN A 62 18.25 3.90 6.91
C GLN A 62 19.73 3.95 7.32
N ASN A 63 20.26 2.85 7.87
CA ASN A 63 21.67 2.76 8.26
C ASN A 63 22.64 2.69 7.06
N TRP A 64 22.15 2.33 5.87
CA TRP A 64 22.96 2.11 4.67
C TRP A 64 22.66 3.12 3.56
N VAL A 65 21.48 3.74 3.58
CA VAL A 65 21.01 4.61 2.50
C VAL A 65 20.54 5.94 3.06
N SER A 66 21.11 7.04 2.56
CA SER A 66 20.69 8.39 2.95
C SER A 66 19.19 8.61 2.67
N PRO A 67 18.45 9.26 3.59
CA PRO A 67 17.02 9.57 3.42
C PRO A 67 16.68 10.30 2.11
N TYR A 68 17.62 11.07 1.58
CA TYR A 68 17.46 11.77 0.30
C TYR A 68 17.27 10.79 -0.86
N TYR A 69 18.14 9.77 -0.96
CA TYR A 69 18.05 8.77 -2.03
C TYR A 69 16.81 7.88 -1.89
N LEU A 70 16.41 7.57 -0.65
CA LEU A 70 15.18 6.80 -0.41
C LEU A 70 13.92 7.53 -0.92
N LYS A 71 13.81 8.84 -0.65
CA LYS A 71 12.70 9.64 -1.16
C LYS A 71 12.72 9.75 -2.69
N LEU A 72 13.89 10.01 -3.25
CA LEU A 72 14.04 10.15 -4.71
C LEU A 72 13.68 8.85 -5.43
N PHE A 73 14.20 7.72 -4.95
CA PHE A 73 13.94 6.41 -5.54
C PHE A 73 12.47 6.01 -5.40
N SER A 74 11.88 6.17 -4.21
CA SER A 74 10.46 5.88 -3.98
C SER A 74 9.56 6.71 -4.88
N GLY A 75 9.81 8.03 -5.00
CA GLY A 75 9.06 8.91 -5.89
C GLY A 75 9.18 8.53 -7.36
N ALA A 76 10.40 8.27 -7.84
CA ALA A 76 10.65 7.85 -9.23
C ALA A 76 9.95 6.51 -9.56
N LEU A 77 10.00 5.56 -8.63
CA LEU A 77 9.36 4.25 -8.75
C LEU A 77 7.83 4.41 -8.79
N PHE A 78 7.26 5.26 -7.94
CA PHE A 78 5.82 5.55 -7.92
C PHE A 78 5.34 6.17 -9.23
N VAL A 79 6.06 7.16 -9.78
CA VAL A 79 5.75 7.78 -11.07
C VAL A 79 5.84 6.75 -12.21
N THR A 80 6.88 5.92 -12.21
CA THR A 80 7.08 4.89 -13.23
C THR A 80 5.95 3.87 -13.23
N ILE A 81 5.56 3.37 -12.05
CA ILE A 81 4.42 2.45 -11.90
C ILE A 81 3.12 3.13 -12.34
N GLY A 82 2.91 4.39 -11.95
CA GLY A 82 1.72 5.16 -12.34
C GLY A 82 1.58 5.29 -13.86
N ILE A 83 2.66 5.65 -14.56
CA ILE A 83 2.68 5.73 -16.03
C ILE A 83 2.42 4.34 -16.64
N CYS A 84 3.06 3.29 -16.13
CA CYS A 84 2.87 1.93 -16.62
C CYS A 84 1.42 1.47 -16.47
N MET A 85 0.77 1.72 -15.32
CA MET A 85 -0.65 1.41 -15.11
C MET A 85 -1.57 2.20 -16.03
N LEU A 86 -1.26 3.48 -16.27
CA LEU A 86 -2.03 4.33 -17.18
C LEU A 86 -1.96 3.80 -18.63
N VAL A 87 -0.75 3.46 -19.11
CA VAL A 87 -0.55 2.86 -20.43
C VAL A 87 -1.24 1.49 -20.55
N ALA A 88 -1.12 0.64 -19.52
CA ALA A 88 -1.77 -0.67 -19.50
C ALA A 88 -3.30 -0.56 -19.57
N THR A 89 -3.88 0.40 -18.84
CA THR A 89 -5.33 0.66 -18.86
C THR A 89 -5.78 1.18 -20.23
N LEU A 90 -5.05 2.12 -20.82
CA LEU A 90 -5.37 2.65 -22.16
C LEU A 90 -5.33 1.55 -23.24
N LYS A 91 -4.35 0.66 -23.18
CA LYS A 91 -4.25 -0.48 -24.12
C LYS A 91 -5.35 -1.52 -23.93
N SER A 92 -5.84 -1.70 -22.69
CA SER A 92 -6.97 -2.60 -22.43
C SER A 92 -8.32 -2.05 -22.89
N ALA A 93 -8.42 -0.73 -23.10
CA ALA A 93 -9.64 -0.05 -23.51
C ALA A 93 -9.77 0.14 -25.04
N SER A 94 -8.70 -0.12 -25.81
CA SER A 94 -8.67 -0.12 -27.28
C SER A 94 -8.86 -1.52 -27.85
#